data_AF-A0A6M2EJT1-F1
#
_entry.id   AF-A0A6M2EJT1-F1
#
_cell.length_a   1.000
_cell.length_b   1.000
_cell.length_c   1.000
_cell.angle_alpha   90.00
_cell.angle_beta   90.00
_cell.angle_gamma   90.00
#
_symmetry.space_group_name_H-M   'P 1'
#
loop_
_entity.id
_entity.type
_entity.pdbx_description
1 polymer ?
#
loop_
_entity_poly.entity_id
_entity_poly.type
_entity_poly.pdbx_seq_one_letter_code
_entity_poly.pdbx_strand_id
1 'polypeptide(L)'
;MLQEDVDIMKMLNFDAYRFSISWSRIFPDGAGKVNWNGVAYYNRLIDYMIERGITPYANLYHYDLPLALEKKYNGLLSNQVVKDFADYADFCFKTFGDRVKNWMTFNEPRVVAALGYDNGFFAPGRCSKAFGNCTVGNSATEPYIVAHHLILSHAAAVQRYREKYQEKQKGRIGILLDFVYYEPLTRSKADNLAAQRARDFHVGW
;
A
#
# COMPACT_ATOMS: atom_id res chain seq x y z
N MET A 1 23.76 6.90 3.48
CA MET A 1 22.29 6.96 3.65
C MET A 1 21.66 5.60 3.94
N LEU A 2 21.56 4.65 3.00
CA LEU A 2 20.82 3.41 3.27
C LEU A 2 21.44 2.48 4.34
N GLN A 3 22.77 2.35 4.34
CA GLN A 3 23.47 1.60 5.38
C GLN A 3 23.44 2.34 6.72
N GLU A 4 23.56 3.67 6.70
CA GLU A 4 23.46 4.52 7.89
C GLU A 4 22.11 4.35 8.60
N ASP A 5 20.99 4.31 7.86
CA ASP A 5 19.66 4.09 8.45
C ASP A 5 19.60 2.74 9.19
N VAL A 6 20.07 1.67 8.56
CA VAL A 6 20.08 0.32 9.17
C VAL A 6 21.05 0.24 10.35
N ASP A 7 22.19 0.91 10.28
CA ASP A 7 23.16 0.98 11.37
C ASP A 7 22.60 1.74 12.58
N ILE A 8 21.90 2.85 12.36
CA ILE A 8 21.20 3.58 13.42
C ILE A 8 20.13 2.69 14.05
N MET A 9 19.34 1.97 13.25
CA MET A 9 18.34 1.03 13.76
C MET A 9 18.98 -0.07 14.61
N LYS A 10 20.12 -0.60 14.17
CA LYS A 10 20.86 -1.61 14.94
C LYS A 10 21.42 -1.04 16.25
N MET A 11 21.96 0.18 16.21
CA MET A 11 22.46 0.89 17.38
C MET A 11 21.34 1.15 18.41
N LEU A 12 20.14 1.46 17.94
CA LEU A 12 18.93 1.64 18.75
C LEU A 12 18.25 0.31 19.13
N ASN A 13 18.85 -0.82 18.77
CA ASN A 13 18.40 -2.18 19.11
C ASN A 13 16.97 -2.51 18.61
N PHE A 14 16.62 -2.03 17.41
CA PHE A 14 15.39 -2.48 16.74
C PHE A 14 15.56 -3.92 16.21
N ASP A 15 14.48 -4.70 16.24
CA ASP A 15 14.45 -6.07 15.71
C ASP A 15 14.09 -6.12 14.22
N ALA A 16 13.39 -5.11 13.73
CA ALA A 16 12.77 -5.13 12.42
C ALA A 16 12.73 -3.74 11.77
N TYR A 17 12.73 -3.72 10.44
CA TYR A 17 12.54 -2.51 9.65
C TYR A 17 11.42 -2.70 8.65
N ARG A 18 10.37 -1.88 8.80
CA ARG A 18 9.31 -1.74 7.81
C ARG A 18 9.68 -0.69 6.78
N PHE A 19 9.74 -1.09 5.52
CA PHE A 19 10.04 -0.21 4.38
C PHE A 19 9.04 -0.47 3.24
N SER A 20 8.98 0.43 2.26
CA SER A 20 8.20 0.23 1.04
C SER A 20 9.08 -0.04 -0.18
N ILE A 21 8.58 -0.90 -1.06
CA ILE A 21 9.15 -1.11 -2.40
C ILE A 21 8.39 -0.18 -3.34
N SER A 22 9.13 0.67 -4.06
CA SER A 22 8.53 1.64 -4.95
C SER A 22 8.16 0.98 -6.26
N TRP A 23 6.87 0.96 -6.60
CA TRP A 23 6.38 0.28 -7.80
C TRP A 23 7.02 0.88 -9.06
N SER A 24 6.99 2.21 -9.20
CA SER A 24 7.59 2.90 -10.35
C SER A 24 9.11 2.72 -10.45
N ARG A 25 9.80 2.41 -9.33
CA ARG A 25 11.23 2.10 -9.36
C ARG A 25 11.50 0.71 -9.93
N ILE A 26 10.62 -0.27 -9.70
CA ILE A 26 10.73 -1.62 -10.26
C ILE A 26 10.22 -1.66 -11.71
N PHE A 27 9.06 -1.05 -11.97
CA PHE A 27 8.44 -0.94 -13.29
C PHE A 27 8.16 0.54 -13.59
N PRO A 28 9.06 1.24 -14.31
CA PRO A 28 8.91 2.66 -14.64
C PRO A 28 7.59 2.98 -15.37
N ASP A 29 7.16 2.10 -16.27
CA ASP A 29 5.89 2.22 -17.01
C ASP A 29 4.71 1.54 -16.28
N GLY A 30 4.91 1.15 -15.03
CA GLY A 30 3.97 0.43 -14.17
C GLY A 30 3.82 -1.07 -14.46
N ALA A 31 4.10 -1.49 -15.69
CA ALA A 31 4.15 -2.89 -16.07
C ALA A 31 5.20 -3.13 -17.17
N GLY A 32 5.51 -4.40 -17.45
CA GLY A 32 6.39 -4.77 -18.56
C GLY A 32 7.87 -4.71 -18.19
N LYS A 33 8.61 -3.72 -18.70
CA LYS A 33 10.08 -3.69 -18.58
C LYS A 33 10.52 -3.43 -17.13
N VAL A 34 11.27 -4.38 -16.57
CA VAL A 34 11.87 -4.26 -15.23
C VAL A 34 13.07 -3.32 -15.27
N ASN A 35 13.15 -2.45 -14.29
CA ASN A 35 14.36 -1.69 -13.97
C ASN A 35 15.24 -2.47 -12.97
N TRP A 36 16.22 -3.20 -13.49
CA TRP A 36 17.11 -4.04 -12.68
C TRP A 36 17.98 -3.25 -11.69
N ASN A 37 18.24 -1.95 -11.93
CA ASN A 37 18.92 -1.11 -10.96
C ASN A 37 18.06 -0.88 -9.71
N GLY A 38 16.74 -0.74 -9.89
CA GLY A 38 15.77 -0.68 -8.80
C GLY A 38 15.74 -1.98 -8.00
N VAL A 39 15.73 -3.12 -8.69
CA VAL A 39 15.81 -4.45 -8.06
C VAL A 39 17.10 -4.60 -7.25
N ALA A 40 18.24 -4.23 -7.84
CA ALA A 40 19.54 -4.31 -7.18
C ALA A 40 19.62 -3.44 -5.92
N TYR A 41 18.97 -2.28 -5.92
CA TYR A 41 18.86 -1.43 -4.74
C TYR A 41 18.14 -2.15 -3.59
N TYR A 42 16.96 -2.74 -3.84
CA TYR A 42 16.22 -3.45 -2.79
C TYR A 42 16.91 -4.72 -2.32
N ASN A 43 17.58 -5.46 -3.22
CA ASN A 43 18.43 -6.58 -2.81
C ASN A 43 19.51 -6.15 -1.82
N ARG A 44 20.30 -5.12 -2.15
CA ARG A 44 21.35 -4.63 -1.24
C ARG A 44 20.79 -4.19 0.11
N LEU A 45 19.63 -3.53 0.12
CA LEU A 45 18.97 -3.12 1.36
C LEU A 45 18.54 -4.32 2.20
N ILE A 46 17.87 -5.30 1.60
CA ILE A 46 17.39 -6.51 2.27
C ILE A 46 18.55 -7.34 2.81
N ASP A 47 19.60 -7.52 1.99
CA ASP A 47 20.81 -8.25 2.39
C ASP A 47 21.49 -7.58 3.57
N TYR A 48 21.64 -6.26 3.51
CA TYR A 48 22.27 -5.50 4.59
C TYR A 48 21.44 -5.51 5.88
N MET A 49 20.10 -5.41 5.79
CA MET A 49 19.23 -5.59 6.97
C MET A 49 19.48 -6.95 7.63
N ILE A 50 19.50 -8.02 6.85
CA ILE A 50 19.70 -9.39 7.36
C ILE A 50 21.10 -9.55 7.98
N GLU A 51 22.14 -9.01 7.33
CA GLU A 51 23.51 -9.02 7.85
C GLU A 51 23.60 -8.35 9.23
N ARG A 52 22.86 -7.27 9.45
CA ARG A 52 22.80 -6.54 10.73
C ARG A 52 21.83 -7.17 11.74
N GLY A 53 21.15 -8.26 11.37
CA GLY A 53 20.16 -8.95 12.20
C GLY A 53 18.84 -8.18 12.32
N ILE A 54 18.52 -7.33 11.36
CA ILE A 54 17.25 -6.59 11.27
C ILE A 54 16.29 -7.34 10.34
N THR A 55 15.11 -7.66 10.83
CA THR A 55 14.10 -8.40 10.05
C THR A 55 13.39 -7.46 9.05
N PRO A 56 13.38 -7.77 7.74
CA PRO A 56 12.71 -6.94 6.75
C PRO A 56 11.18 -7.15 6.74
N TYR A 57 10.43 -6.05 6.80
CA TYR A 57 8.98 -5.99 6.64
C TYR A 57 8.64 -5.14 5.41
N ALA A 58 8.30 -5.78 4.30
CA ALA A 58 8.14 -5.08 3.02
C ALA A 58 6.68 -4.72 2.75
N ASN A 59 6.42 -3.44 2.51
CA ASN A 59 5.15 -2.91 2.03
C ASN A 59 5.19 -2.67 0.52
N LEU A 60 4.26 -3.27 -0.23
CA LEU A 60 4.30 -3.26 -1.70
C LEU A 60 3.78 -1.95 -2.31
N TYR A 61 2.81 -1.29 -1.67
CA TYR A 61 2.24 -0.04 -2.16
C TYR A 61 2.06 0.98 -1.02
N HIS A 62 2.67 2.15 -1.18
CA HIS A 62 2.60 3.24 -0.21
C HIS A 62 2.32 4.57 -0.94
N TYR A 63 1.14 4.63 -1.57
CA TYR A 63 0.62 5.81 -2.29
C TYR A 63 1.40 6.18 -3.56
N ASP A 64 2.25 5.26 -4.03
CA ASP A 64 3.27 5.52 -5.05
C ASP A 64 2.90 4.91 -6.41
N LEU A 65 1.62 5.00 -6.79
CA LEU A 65 1.15 4.51 -8.09
C LEU A 65 2.01 5.08 -9.23
N PRO A 66 2.52 4.24 -10.14
CA PRO A 66 3.25 4.72 -11.31
C PRO A 66 2.38 5.67 -12.14
N LEU A 67 2.90 6.87 -12.41
CA LEU A 67 2.20 7.90 -13.21
C LEU A 67 1.81 7.37 -14.61
N ALA A 68 2.57 6.43 -15.16
CA ALA A 68 2.25 5.77 -16.42
C ALA A 68 0.87 5.07 -16.38
N LEU A 69 0.51 4.42 -15.27
CA LEU A 69 -0.79 3.75 -15.11
C LEU A 69 -1.92 4.75 -14.92
N GLU A 70 -1.67 5.83 -14.15
CA GLU A 70 -2.61 6.94 -14.01
C GLU A 70 -2.95 7.55 -15.38
N LYS A 71 -1.94 7.84 -16.21
CA LYS A 71 -2.15 8.38 -17.57
C LYS A 71 -2.80 7.37 -18.53
N LYS A 72 -2.54 6.08 -18.37
CA LYS A 72 -2.99 5.04 -19.31
C LYS A 72 -4.47 4.70 -19.14
N TYR A 73 -4.96 4.65 -17.91
CA TYR A 73 -6.32 4.19 -17.63
C TYR A 73 -6.94 4.81 -16.37
N ASN A 74 -6.46 5.95 -15.89
CA ASN A 74 -6.87 6.59 -14.63
C ASN A 74 -6.57 5.73 -13.38
N GLY A 75 -5.50 4.94 -13.45
CA GLY A 75 -4.92 4.29 -12.28
C GLY A 75 -5.91 3.49 -11.46
N LEU A 76 -6.08 3.86 -10.19
CA LEU A 76 -6.94 3.14 -9.24
C LEU A 76 -8.44 3.21 -9.56
N LEU A 77 -8.87 4.08 -10.48
CA LEU A 77 -10.26 4.13 -10.93
C LEU A 77 -10.60 3.02 -11.95
N SER A 78 -9.59 2.31 -12.48
CA SER A 78 -9.80 1.24 -13.44
C SER A 78 -9.54 -0.12 -12.82
N ASN A 79 -10.42 -1.08 -13.12
CA ASN A 79 -10.25 -2.48 -12.71
C ASN A 79 -8.97 -3.12 -13.25
N GLN A 80 -8.34 -2.56 -14.29
CA GLN A 80 -7.06 -3.04 -14.82
C GLN A 80 -5.95 -3.02 -13.76
N VAL A 81 -6.02 -2.09 -12.79
CA VAL A 81 -5.01 -1.98 -11.73
C VAL A 81 -4.90 -3.24 -10.87
N VAL A 82 -5.99 -4.01 -10.74
CA VAL A 82 -6.03 -5.26 -9.97
C VAL A 82 -5.03 -6.25 -10.53
N LYS A 83 -5.01 -6.41 -11.86
CA LYS A 83 -4.07 -7.31 -12.53
C LYS A 83 -2.65 -6.77 -12.46
N ASP A 84 -2.45 -5.48 -12.76
CA ASP A 84 -1.12 -4.88 -12.83
C ASP A 84 -0.44 -4.88 -11.45
N PHE A 85 -1.19 -4.60 -10.37
CA PHE A 85 -0.70 -4.70 -9.00
C PHE A 85 -0.36 -6.14 -8.63
N ALA A 86 -1.23 -7.10 -8.95
CA ALA A 86 -0.98 -8.50 -8.66
C ALA A 86 0.26 -9.04 -9.40
N ASP A 87 0.51 -8.59 -10.64
CA ASP A 87 1.70 -8.95 -11.42
C ASP A 87 2.97 -8.33 -10.81
N TYR A 88 2.90 -7.06 -10.38
CA TYR A 88 3.98 -6.41 -9.63
C TYR A 88 4.28 -7.13 -8.30
N ALA A 89 3.26 -7.48 -7.53
CA ALA A 89 3.40 -8.21 -6.28
C ALA A 89 4.03 -9.61 -6.49
N ASP A 90 3.56 -10.36 -7.49
CA ASP A 90 4.12 -11.67 -7.88
C ASP A 90 5.62 -11.56 -8.24
N PHE A 91 6.00 -10.50 -8.97
CA PHE A 91 7.41 -10.21 -9.25
C PHE A 91 8.21 -9.95 -7.97
N CYS A 92 7.69 -9.14 -7.03
CA CYS A 92 8.35 -8.88 -5.75
C CYS A 92 8.50 -10.16 -4.90
N PHE A 93 7.46 -11.00 -4.82
CA PHE A 93 7.51 -12.27 -4.09
C PHE A 93 8.57 -13.21 -4.67
N LYS A 94 8.62 -13.32 -6.01
CA LYS A 94 9.62 -14.13 -6.69
C LYS A 94 11.05 -13.63 -6.45
N THR A 95 11.23 -12.30 -6.44
CA THR A 95 12.56 -11.68 -6.45
C THR A 95 13.16 -11.54 -5.05
N PHE A 96 12.34 -11.29 -4.04
CA PHE A 96 12.80 -10.95 -2.69
C PHE A 96 12.30 -11.92 -1.61
N GLY A 97 11.31 -12.77 -1.92
CA GLY A 97 10.64 -13.62 -0.91
C GLY A 97 11.48 -14.79 -0.39
N ASP A 98 12.65 -15.03 -0.97
CA ASP A 98 13.65 -15.91 -0.38
C ASP A 98 14.16 -15.36 0.97
N ARG A 99 14.23 -14.04 1.11
CA ARG A 99 14.71 -13.30 2.30
C ARG A 99 13.61 -12.55 3.06
N VAL A 100 12.64 -11.96 2.35
CA VAL A 100 11.53 -11.23 2.96
C VAL A 100 10.39 -12.18 3.34
N LYS A 101 10.08 -12.24 4.64
CA LYS A 101 9.06 -13.15 5.19
C LYS A 101 7.81 -12.45 5.70
N ASN A 102 7.79 -11.13 5.76
CA ASN A 102 6.65 -10.34 6.22
C ASN A 102 6.26 -9.34 5.13
N TRP A 103 5.09 -9.54 4.55
CA TRP A 103 4.58 -8.76 3.42
C TRP A 103 3.33 -7.97 3.82
N MET A 104 3.26 -6.72 3.37
CA MET A 104 2.07 -5.89 3.43
C MET A 104 1.72 -5.45 2.02
N THR A 105 0.49 -5.68 1.57
CA THR A 105 0.10 -5.28 0.21
C THR A 105 -0.02 -3.77 0.10
N PHE A 106 -0.80 -3.16 1.00
CA PHE A 106 -1.12 -1.74 1.01
C PHE A 106 -0.87 -1.14 2.39
N ASN A 107 -0.38 0.08 2.38
CA ASN A 107 -0.48 1.00 3.50
C ASN A 107 -1.79 1.78 3.39
N GLU A 108 -2.66 1.67 4.40
CA GLU A 108 -3.77 2.60 4.67
C GLU A 108 -4.64 2.87 3.43
N PRO A 109 -5.31 1.85 2.85
CA PRO A 109 -6.07 1.99 1.62
C PRO A 109 -7.20 3.04 1.72
N ARG A 110 -7.78 3.23 2.92
CA ARG A 110 -8.80 4.26 3.17
C ARG A 110 -8.22 5.66 2.97
N VAL A 111 -6.99 5.92 3.40
CA VAL A 111 -6.31 7.20 3.15
C VAL A 111 -6.15 7.45 1.65
N VAL A 112 -5.77 6.44 0.87
CA VAL A 112 -5.68 6.56 -0.60
C VAL A 112 -7.02 6.97 -1.20
N ALA A 113 -8.09 6.27 -0.83
CA ALA A 113 -9.42 6.53 -1.36
C ALA A 113 -9.96 7.90 -0.91
N ALA A 114 -9.94 8.20 0.39
CA ALA A 114 -10.51 9.42 0.94
C ALA A 114 -9.67 10.65 0.60
N LEU A 115 -8.36 10.62 0.87
CA LEU A 115 -7.53 11.81 0.66
C LEU A 115 -7.15 11.99 -0.82
N GLY A 116 -7.14 10.92 -1.63
CA GLY A 116 -6.86 11.01 -3.06
C GLY A 116 -8.09 11.38 -3.93
N TYR A 117 -9.29 10.97 -3.50
CA TYR A 117 -10.50 11.00 -4.35
C TYR A 117 -11.76 11.60 -3.70
N ASP A 118 -11.77 11.89 -2.39
CA ASP A 118 -12.88 12.60 -1.71
C ASP A 118 -12.56 14.09 -1.58
N ASN A 119 -11.50 14.46 -0.86
CA ASN A 119 -11.08 15.86 -0.70
C ASN A 119 -9.87 16.27 -1.55
N GLY A 120 -9.25 15.31 -2.24
CA GLY A 120 -8.13 15.54 -3.16
C GLY A 120 -6.88 16.13 -2.53
N PHE A 121 -6.67 15.94 -1.22
CA PHE A 121 -5.47 16.40 -0.52
C PHE A 121 -4.19 15.66 -0.96
N PHE A 122 -4.31 14.38 -1.32
CA PHE A 122 -3.22 13.56 -1.85
C PHE A 122 -3.37 13.33 -3.34
N ALA A 123 -2.26 12.98 -3.99
CA ALA A 123 -2.27 12.56 -5.39
C ALA A 123 -3.27 11.39 -5.59
N PRO A 124 -4.05 11.37 -6.69
CA PRO A 124 -3.97 12.27 -7.85
C PRO A 124 -4.69 13.61 -7.70
N GLY A 125 -5.26 13.91 -6.53
CA GLY A 125 -5.88 15.20 -6.23
C GLY A 125 -7.24 15.38 -6.89
N ARG A 126 -8.12 14.38 -6.74
CA ARG A 126 -9.46 14.36 -7.34
C ARG A 126 -10.53 14.61 -6.29
N CYS A 127 -11.50 15.46 -6.61
CA CYS A 127 -12.63 15.76 -5.75
C CYS A 127 -13.72 16.52 -6.52
N SER A 128 -14.95 16.50 -6.00
CA SER A 128 -16.00 17.42 -6.45
C SER A 128 -15.68 18.84 -5.95
N LYS A 129 -16.07 19.86 -6.72
CA LYS A 129 -15.78 21.29 -6.42
C LYS A 129 -16.17 21.76 -5.01
N ALA A 130 -17.17 21.14 -4.38
CA ALA A 130 -17.63 21.50 -3.05
C ALA A 130 -16.67 21.09 -1.93
N PHE A 131 -15.78 20.12 -2.17
CA PHE A 131 -14.92 19.52 -1.14
C PHE A 131 -13.45 19.90 -1.26
N GLY A 132 -13.05 20.53 -2.38
CA GLY A 132 -11.67 20.98 -2.58
C GLY A 132 -11.47 21.70 -3.91
N ASN A 133 -10.25 22.19 -4.13
CA ASN A 133 -9.86 22.92 -5.34
C ASN A 133 -9.35 21.97 -6.45
N CYS A 134 -10.03 20.85 -6.65
CA CYS A 134 -9.67 19.88 -7.68
C CYS A 134 -10.26 20.29 -9.03
N THR A 135 -9.54 19.98 -10.11
CA THR A 135 -10.00 20.27 -11.48
C THR A 135 -10.97 19.20 -12.01
N VAL A 136 -10.94 18.00 -11.45
CA VAL A 136 -11.71 16.82 -11.85
C VAL A 136 -12.00 15.92 -10.65
N GLY A 137 -13.00 15.05 -10.76
CA GLY A 137 -13.31 14.02 -9.76
C GLY A 137 -14.79 13.99 -9.37
N ASN A 138 -15.15 13.00 -8.57
CA ASN A 138 -16.45 12.92 -7.94
C ASN A 138 -16.34 12.26 -6.56
N SER A 139 -16.37 13.09 -5.51
CA SER A 139 -16.22 12.69 -4.11
C SER A 139 -17.29 11.71 -3.63
N ALA A 140 -18.46 11.67 -4.28
CA ALA A 140 -19.54 10.76 -3.90
C ALA A 140 -19.37 9.34 -4.47
N THR A 141 -18.50 9.13 -5.46
CA THR A 141 -18.38 7.84 -6.17
C THR A 141 -16.95 7.32 -6.24
N GLU A 142 -15.97 8.18 -6.54
CA GLU A 142 -14.59 7.77 -6.81
C GLU A 142 -13.90 7.10 -5.60
N PRO A 143 -14.07 7.57 -4.35
CA PRO A 143 -13.49 6.88 -3.19
C PRO A 143 -13.93 5.42 -3.06
N TYR A 144 -15.20 5.12 -3.35
CA TYR A 144 -15.75 3.75 -3.31
C TYR A 144 -15.22 2.87 -4.43
N ILE A 145 -15.09 3.42 -5.64
CA ILE A 145 -14.48 2.69 -6.77
C ILE A 145 -13.02 2.34 -6.44
N VAL A 146 -12.26 3.31 -5.92
CA VAL A 146 -10.85 3.13 -5.57
C VAL A 146 -10.69 2.12 -4.43
N ALA A 147 -11.45 2.25 -3.34
CA ALA A 147 -11.42 1.30 -2.24
C ALA A 147 -11.74 -0.12 -2.72
N HIS A 148 -12.75 -0.27 -3.59
CA HIS A 148 -13.10 -1.56 -4.17
C HIS A 148 -11.94 -2.19 -4.96
N HIS A 149 -11.28 -1.42 -5.83
CA HIS A 149 -10.12 -1.93 -6.59
C HIS A 149 -8.91 -2.21 -5.71
N LEU A 150 -8.67 -1.45 -4.63
CA LEU A 150 -7.60 -1.74 -3.67
C LEU A 150 -7.85 -3.07 -2.93
N ILE A 151 -9.09 -3.34 -2.51
CA ILE A 151 -9.47 -4.61 -1.88
C ILE A 151 -9.30 -5.78 -2.86
N LEU A 152 -9.76 -5.64 -4.12
CA LEU A 152 -9.57 -6.66 -5.16
C LEU A 152 -8.10 -6.90 -5.47
N SER A 153 -7.30 -5.84 -5.57
CA SER A 153 -5.84 -5.91 -5.78
C SER A 153 -5.15 -6.64 -4.62
N HIS A 154 -5.57 -6.37 -3.38
CA HIS A 154 -5.07 -7.06 -2.18
C HIS A 154 -5.40 -8.55 -2.26
N ALA A 155 -6.66 -8.90 -2.52
CA ALA A 155 -7.10 -10.28 -2.61
C ALA A 155 -6.35 -11.04 -3.70
N ALA A 156 -6.17 -10.44 -4.89
CA ALA A 156 -5.43 -11.05 -5.99
C ALA A 156 -3.95 -11.30 -5.66
N ALA A 157 -3.27 -10.34 -5.00
CA ALA A 157 -1.89 -10.52 -4.57
C ALA A 157 -1.75 -11.57 -3.46
N VAL A 158 -2.64 -11.56 -2.47
CA VAL A 158 -2.67 -12.56 -1.38
C VAL A 158 -2.91 -13.95 -1.91
N GLN A 159 -3.87 -14.12 -2.83
CA GLN A 159 -4.15 -15.40 -3.46
C GLN A 159 -2.89 -15.96 -4.13
N ARG A 160 -2.21 -15.17 -4.97
CA ARG A 160 -0.97 -15.57 -5.63
C ARG A 160 0.13 -15.93 -4.62
N TYR A 161 0.27 -15.15 -3.55
CA TYR A 161 1.25 -15.44 -2.51
C TYR A 161 0.99 -16.80 -1.85
N ARG A 162 -0.25 -17.04 -1.42
CA ARG A 162 -0.65 -18.27 -0.73
C ARG A 162 -0.50 -19.51 -1.61
N GLU A 163 -0.93 -19.42 -2.86
CA GLU A 163 -0.93 -20.55 -3.80
C GLU A 163 0.47 -20.90 -4.32
N LYS A 164 1.32 -19.90 -4.60
CA LYS A 164 2.59 -20.14 -5.29
C LYS A 164 3.83 -20.10 -4.38
N TYR A 165 3.78 -19.32 -3.31
CA TYR A 165 4.99 -18.92 -2.57
C TYR A 165 4.96 -19.28 -1.09
N GLN A 166 3.81 -19.20 -0.41
CA GLN A 166 3.76 -19.27 1.05
C GLN A 166 4.30 -20.58 1.62
N GLU A 167 3.98 -21.72 1.01
CA GLU A 167 4.49 -23.03 1.45
C GLU A 167 6.02 -23.11 1.40
N LYS A 168 6.62 -22.63 0.30
CA LYS A 168 8.07 -22.70 0.05
C LYS A 168 8.83 -21.62 0.81
N GLN A 169 8.34 -20.39 0.76
CA GLN A 169 8.99 -19.23 1.36
C GLN A 169 8.74 -19.12 2.87
N LYS A 170 7.69 -19.76 3.39
CA LYS A 170 7.30 -19.78 4.80
C LYS A 170 7.06 -18.38 5.41
N GLY A 171 6.65 -17.43 4.58
CA GLY A 171 6.33 -16.06 5.03
C GLY A 171 4.85 -15.86 5.32
N ARG A 172 4.51 -14.61 5.64
CA ARG A 172 3.16 -14.13 5.96
C ARG A 172 2.86 -12.89 5.12
N ILE A 173 1.59 -12.71 4.78
CA ILE A 173 1.10 -11.57 4.02
C ILE A 173 -0.14 -11.00 4.68
N GLY A 174 -0.23 -9.67 4.73
CA GLY A 174 -1.37 -8.93 5.26
C GLY A 174 -1.52 -7.56 4.61
N ILE A 175 -2.26 -6.69 5.29
CA ILE A 175 -2.55 -5.32 4.89
C ILE A 175 -2.47 -4.42 6.12
N LEU A 176 -2.08 -3.16 5.94
CA LEU A 176 -2.02 -2.18 7.02
C LEU A 176 -3.18 -1.21 6.85
N LEU A 177 -3.99 -1.07 7.90
CA LEU A 177 -5.12 -0.17 7.93
C LEU A 177 -4.80 0.98 8.89
N ASP A 178 -5.10 2.21 8.48
CA ASP A 178 -5.11 3.34 9.39
C ASP A 178 -6.34 3.28 10.28
N PHE A 179 -6.20 3.80 11.48
CA PHE A 179 -7.33 3.88 12.40
C PHE A 179 -7.21 5.08 13.33
N VAL A 180 -8.26 5.90 13.33
CA VAL A 180 -8.55 6.83 14.41
C VAL A 180 -9.63 6.21 15.30
N TYR A 181 -9.38 6.16 16.60
CA TYR A 181 -10.39 5.73 17.56
C TYR A 181 -11.36 6.88 17.85
N TYR A 182 -12.64 6.68 17.53
CA TYR A 182 -13.71 7.65 17.78
C TYR A 182 -14.44 7.30 19.07
N GLU A 183 -14.49 8.25 20.00
CA GLU A 183 -15.33 8.18 21.19
C GLU A 183 -16.65 8.92 20.97
N PRO A 184 -17.75 8.49 21.60
CA PRO A 184 -19.01 9.22 21.53
C PRO A 184 -18.88 10.56 22.29
N LEU A 185 -19.38 11.64 21.69
CA LEU A 185 -19.32 12.99 22.28
C LEU A 185 -20.03 13.08 23.63
N THR A 186 -21.14 12.36 23.79
CA THR A 186 -21.87 12.22 25.05
C THR A 186 -22.31 10.78 25.28
N ARG A 187 -22.95 10.49 26.42
CA ARG A 187 -23.54 9.18 26.72
C ARG A 187 -24.85 8.90 25.96
N SER A 188 -25.28 9.81 25.09
CA SER A 188 -26.52 9.63 24.32
C SER A 188 -26.43 8.41 23.40
N LYS A 189 -27.57 7.76 23.14
CA LYS A 189 -27.63 6.67 22.15
C LYS A 189 -27.21 7.15 20.75
N ALA A 190 -27.53 8.39 20.40
CA ALA A 190 -27.21 8.98 19.10
C ALA A 190 -25.69 9.09 18.88
N ASP A 191 -24.95 9.59 19.87
CA ASP A 191 -23.50 9.76 19.76
C ASP A 191 -22.76 8.42 19.77
N ASN A 192 -23.25 7.44 20.52
CA ASN A 192 -22.74 6.07 20.46
C ASN A 192 -22.86 5.48 19.06
N LEU A 193 -24.02 5.66 18.41
CA LEU A 193 -24.22 5.22 17.03
C LEU A 193 -23.39 6.03 16.04
N ALA A 194 -23.18 7.33 16.29
CA ALA A 194 -22.33 8.18 15.44
C ALA A 194 -20.86 7.76 15.50
N ALA A 195 -20.33 7.51 16.70
CA ALA A 195 -18.97 7.01 16.88
C ALA A 195 -18.78 5.63 16.23
N GLN A 196 -19.79 4.75 16.30
CA GLN A 196 -19.73 3.47 15.60
C GLN A 196 -19.68 3.66 14.09
N ARG A 197 -20.56 4.49 13.50
CA ARG A 197 -20.52 4.80 12.06
C ARG A 197 -19.17 5.38 11.64
N ALA A 198 -18.58 6.26 12.44
CA ALA A 198 -17.26 6.81 12.15
C ALA A 198 -16.18 5.71 12.12
N ARG A 199 -16.21 4.76 13.07
CA ARG A 199 -15.30 3.60 13.04
C ARG A 199 -15.57 2.68 11.84
N ASP A 200 -16.83 2.41 11.52
CA ASP A 200 -17.19 1.55 10.38
C ASP A 200 -16.64 2.11 9.06
N PHE A 201 -16.77 3.43 8.84
CA PHE A 201 -16.22 4.10 7.66
C PHE A 201 -14.69 4.30 7.70
N HIS A 202 -14.06 4.17 8.87
CA HIS A 202 -12.61 4.36 8.99
C HIS A 202 -11.84 3.03 8.89
N VAL A 203 -12.24 2.01 9.62
CA VAL A 203 -11.53 0.71 9.65
C VAL A 203 -12.36 -0.46 9.13
N GLY A 204 -13.68 -0.34 9.13
CA GLY A 204 -14.56 -1.42 8.67
C GLY A 204 -14.73 -1.50 7.15
N TRP A 205 -14.40 -0.42 6.44
CA TRP A 205 -14.54 -0.27 4.99
C TRP A 205 -13.48 -1.04 4.20
#